data_AF-A0A4D4K563-F1
#
_entry.id   AF-A0A4D4K563-F1
#
_cell.length_a   1.000
_cell.length_b   1.000
_cell.length_c   1.000
_cell.angle_alpha   90.00
_cell.angle_beta   90.00
_cell.angle_gamma   90.00
#
_symmetry.space_group_name_H-M   'P 1'
#
loop_
_entity.id
_entity.type
_entity.pdbx_description
1 polymer ?
#
loop_
_entity_poly.entity_id
_entity_poly.type
_entity_poly.pdbx_seq_one_letter_code
_entity_poly.pdbx_strand_id
1 'polypeptide(L)'
;MAWYSTANSPFGADVGAPPGGGFAVNVFLRDGDTVYRTWHTNGRGTEQLSYSFALIDLLPYGRQEEWQDSPDGWPQAPTYSGWAGSEDIAALYGREA
;
A
#
# COMPACT_ATOMS: atom_id res chain seq x y z
N MET A 1 4.23 12.81 -7.01
CA MET A 1 3.11 12.48 -6.10
C MET A 1 2.95 13.62 -5.10
N ALA A 2 1.73 14.03 -4.77
CA ALA A 2 1.49 15.08 -3.79
C ALA A 2 1.48 14.49 -2.37
N TRP A 3 2.11 15.19 -1.43
CA TRP A 3 2.10 14.85 -0.01
C TRP A 3 1.18 15.84 0.72
N TYR A 4 0.37 15.31 1.64
CA TYR A 4 -0.53 16.10 2.48
C TYR A 4 -0.22 15.82 3.94
N SER A 5 -0.52 16.79 4.82
CA SER A 5 -0.34 16.66 6.26
C SER A 5 -1.61 17.05 7.00
N THR A 6 -1.93 16.28 8.03
CA THR A 6 -3.06 16.51 8.94
C THR A 6 -2.61 16.90 10.33
N ALA A 7 -1.32 17.21 10.53
CA ALA A 7 -0.68 17.39 11.84
C ALA A 7 -1.35 18.43 12.76
N ASN A 8 -2.10 19.38 12.20
CA ASN A 8 -2.81 20.43 12.94
C ASN A 8 -4.34 20.19 12.96
N SER A 9 -4.77 18.95 12.89
CA SER A 9 -6.19 18.55 12.89
C SER A 9 -6.42 17.34 13.80
N PRO A 10 -7.66 17.09 14.26
CA PRO A 10 -7.97 15.90 15.06
C PRO A 10 -7.87 14.60 14.27
N PHE A 11 -7.81 14.65 12.93
CA PHE A 11 -7.90 13.49 12.05
C PHE A 11 -6.92 12.37 12.42
N GLY A 12 -5.67 12.71 12.74
CA GLY A 12 -4.67 11.72 13.16
C GLY A 12 -5.14 10.91 14.37
N ALA A 13 -5.70 11.56 15.39
CA ALA A 13 -6.28 10.89 16.54
C ALA A 13 -7.50 10.04 16.16
N ASP A 14 -8.39 10.55 15.30
CA ASP A 14 -9.59 9.85 14.84
C ASP A 14 -9.25 8.53 14.10
N VAL A 15 -8.07 8.48 13.47
CA VAL A 15 -7.59 7.29 12.73
C VAL A 15 -6.53 6.48 13.48
N GLY A 16 -6.35 6.69 14.78
CA GLY A 16 -5.46 5.87 15.61
C GLY A 16 -3.96 6.23 15.51
N ALA A 17 -3.64 7.42 15.02
CA ALA A 17 -2.30 8.01 14.93
C ALA A 17 -2.23 9.38 15.67
N PRO A 18 -2.53 9.44 16.98
CA PRO A 18 -2.58 10.70 17.71
C PRO A 18 -1.19 11.35 17.88
N PRO A 19 -1.12 12.67 18.12
CA PRO A 19 0.12 13.34 18.51
C PRO A 19 0.77 12.66 19.73
N GLY A 20 2.08 12.41 19.66
CA GLY A 20 2.81 11.69 20.70
C GLY A 20 2.54 10.17 20.75
N GLY A 21 1.69 9.65 19.86
CA GLY A 21 1.54 8.21 19.63
C GLY A 21 2.74 7.60 18.92
N GLY A 22 2.77 6.26 18.89
CA GLY A 22 3.73 5.51 18.07
C GLY A 22 3.36 5.53 16.58
N PHE A 23 4.15 4.81 15.77
CA PHE A 23 3.84 4.63 14.35
C PHE A 23 2.51 3.88 14.16
N ALA A 24 1.77 4.29 13.13
CA ALA A 24 0.57 3.64 12.66
C ALA A 24 0.50 3.72 11.14
N VAL A 25 -0.08 2.69 10.52
CA VAL A 25 -0.38 2.66 9.09
C VAL A 25 -1.86 2.46 8.92
N ASN A 26 -2.46 3.36 8.15
CA ASN A 26 -3.87 3.34 7.79
C ASN A 26 -3.97 3.24 6.27
N VAL A 27 -4.83 2.34 5.80
CA VAL A 27 -5.19 2.22 4.38
C VAL A 27 -6.64 2.66 4.23
N PHE A 28 -6.85 3.60 3.31
CA PHE A 28 -8.19 4.10 2.99
C PHE A 28 -8.52 3.80 1.53
N LEU A 29 -9.74 3.33 1.29
CA LEU A 29 -10.34 3.20 -0.04
C LEU A 29 -11.46 4.24 -0.16
N ARG A 30 -11.43 5.03 -1.23
CA ARG A 30 -12.51 5.94 -1.56
C ARG A 30 -13.37 5.33 -2.66
N ASP A 31 -14.68 5.30 -2.43
CA ASP A 31 -15.70 4.93 -3.42
C ASP A 31 -16.76 6.03 -3.47
N GLY A 32 -16.81 6.76 -4.59
CA GLY A 32 -17.59 7.99 -4.74
C GLY A 32 -17.25 9.03 -3.66
N ASP A 33 -18.24 9.38 -2.85
CA ASP A 33 -18.11 10.32 -1.74
C ASP A 33 -17.84 9.64 -0.39
N THR A 34 -17.74 8.31 -0.37
CA THR A 34 -17.50 7.54 0.84
C THR A 34 -16.04 7.13 0.95
N VAL A 35 -15.47 7.25 2.15
CA VAL A 35 -14.11 6.78 2.46
C VAL A 35 -14.19 5.69 3.52
N TYR A 36 -13.64 4.53 3.18
CA TYR A 36 -13.55 3.38 4.07
C TYR A 36 -12.12 3.23 4.56
N ARG A 37 -11.94 3.01 5.87
CA ARG A 37 -10.66 2.52 6.41
C ARG A 37 -10.64 1.00 6.29
N THR A 38 -9.94 0.49 5.29
CA THR A 38 -9.93 -0.94 4.95
C THR A 38 -8.90 -1.74 5.75
N TRP A 39 -7.84 -1.07 6.24
CA TRP A 39 -6.81 -1.72 7.05
C TRP A 39 -6.15 -0.73 8.02
N HIS A 40 -5.74 -1.23 9.18
CA HIS A 40 -5.00 -0.46 10.18
C HIS A 40 -4.10 -1.35 11.04
N THR A 41 -2.87 -0.89 11.29
CA THR A 41 -2.00 -1.43 12.33
C THR A 41 -1.23 -0.31 13.03
N ASN A 42 -0.75 -0.58 14.25
CA ASN A 42 0.10 0.33 15.00
C ASN A 42 1.12 -0.43 15.87
N GLY A 43 2.03 0.33 16.51
CA GLY A 43 3.07 -0.25 17.36
C GLY A 43 3.95 -1.22 16.58
N ARG A 44 4.24 -2.39 17.17
CA ARG A 44 5.08 -3.42 16.51
C ARG A 44 4.46 -4.02 15.25
N GLY A 45 3.16 -3.81 15.02
CA GLY A 45 2.52 -4.20 13.77
C GLY A 45 3.10 -3.48 12.55
N THR A 46 3.68 -2.29 12.73
CA THR A 46 4.34 -1.56 11.63
C THR A 46 5.67 -2.18 11.23
N GLU A 47 6.28 -3.02 12.07
CA GLU A 47 7.57 -3.69 11.77
C GLU A 47 7.43 -4.73 10.64
N GLN A 48 6.22 -5.27 10.41
CA GLN A 48 5.96 -6.31 9.40
C GLN A 48 5.80 -5.75 7.98
N LEU A 49 5.81 -4.43 7.82
CA LEU A 49 5.68 -3.75 6.54
C LEU A 49 7.02 -3.83 5.79
N SER A 50 7.26 -4.97 5.13
CA SER A 50 8.41 -5.17 4.25
C SER A 50 8.32 -4.29 3.00
N TYR A 51 9.43 -4.13 2.29
CA TYR A 51 9.67 -3.03 1.34
C TYR A 51 8.71 -2.95 0.14
N SER A 52 8.06 -4.04 -0.27
CA SER A 52 7.15 -4.00 -1.43
C SER A 52 5.92 -4.90 -1.28
N PHE A 53 6.09 -6.21 -1.40
CA PHE A 53 4.94 -7.12 -1.53
C PHE A 53 4.05 -7.16 -0.29
N ALA A 54 4.64 -7.24 0.90
CA ALA A 54 3.87 -7.23 2.15
C ALA A 54 3.08 -5.92 2.32
N LEU A 55 3.56 -4.78 1.79
CA LEU A 55 2.83 -3.53 1.80
C LEU A 55 1.71 -3.51 0.75
N ILE A 56 1.98 -4.03 -0.46
CA ILE A 56 1.01 -4.12 -1.54
C ILE A 56 -0.17 -5.03 -1.17
N ASP A 57 0.09 -6.14 -0.47
CA ASP A 57 -0.93 -7.09 -0.01
C ASP A 57 -1.95 -6.48 0.96
N LEU A 58 -1.64 -5.33 1.56
CA LEU A 58 -2.56 -4.58 2.44
C LEU A 58 -3.44 -3.59 1.68
N LEU A 59 -3.05 -3.23 0.46
CA LEU A 59 -3.80 -2.27 -0.35
C LEU A 59 -5.07 -2.92 -0.88
N PRO A 60 -6.16 -2.16 -1.11
CA PRO A 60 -7.41 -2.71 -1.57
C PRO A 60 -7.21 -3.58 -2.80
N TYR A 61 -6.59 -3.07 -3.87
CA TYR A 61 -6.38 -3.83 -5.10
C TYR A 61 -5.28 -4.90 -5.04
N GLY A 62 -4.60 -5.07 -3.91
CA GLY A 62 -3.51 -6.03 -3.76
C GLY A 62 -2.47 -5.95 -4.88
N ARG A 63 -2.00 -7.12 -5.34
CA ARG A 63 -1.02 -7.26 -6.43
C ARG A 63 -1.64 -7.22 -7.83
N GLN A 64 -2.97 -7.27 -7.94
CA GLN A 64 -3.71 -7.36 -9.20
C GLN A 64 -3.34 -8.59 -10.04
N GLU A 65 -3.01 -9.71 -9.40
CA GLU A 65 -2.63 -10.94 -10.11
C GLU A 65 -3.81 -11.93 -10.17
N GLU A 66 -3.91 -12.69 -11.27
CA GLU A 66 -4.99 -13.68 -11.51
C GLU A 66 -5.16 -14.73 -10.42
N TRP A 67 -4.11 -15.06 -9.66
CA TRP A 67 -4.22 -16.01 -8.55
C TRP A 67 -4.92 -15.43 -7.31
N GLN A 68 -5.03 -14.10 -7.22
CA GLN A 68 -5.68 -13.45 -6.10
C GLN A 68 -7.20 -13.58 -6.22
N ASP A 69 -7.84 -13.99 -5.14
CA ASP A 69 -9.29 -13.94 -5.02
C ASP A 69 -9.73 -12.48 -4.86
N SER A 70 -10.18 -11.87 -5.96
CA SER A 70 -10.56 -10.45 -6.05
C SER A 70 -12.04 -10.32 -6.44
N PRO A 71 -12.76 -9.29 -5.94
CA PRO A 71 -14.12 -9.02 -6.36
C PRO A 71 -14.27 -8.80 -7.87
N ASP A 72 -15.46 -9.11 -8.40
CA ASP A 72 -15.78 -8.87 -9.80
C ASP A 72 -15.53 -7.40 -10.21
N GLY A 73 -14.92 -7.22 -11.38
CA GLY A 73 -14.59 -5.90 -11.94
C GLY A 73 -13.33 -5.26 -11.37
N TRP A 74 -12.64 -5.89 -10.43
CA TRP A 74 -11.33 -5.43 -10.00
C TRP A 74 -10.25 -5.70 -11.08
N PRO A 75 -9.25 -4.82 -11.22
CA PRO A 75 -8.19 -5.03 -12.18
C PRO A 75 -7.36 -6.26 -11.78
N GLN A 76 -7.21 -7.19 -12.73
CA GLN A 76 -6.28 -8.30 -12.63
C GLN A 76 -5.52 -8.48 -13.94
N ALA A 77 -4.29 -8.97 -13.84
CA ALA A 77 -3.40 -9.30 -14.92
C ALA A 77 -2.72 -10.65 -14.66
N PRO A 78 -2.14 -11.30 -15.70
CA PRO A 78 -1.45 -12.55 -15.54
C PRO A 78 -0.41 -12.51 -14.41
N THR A 79 -0.31 -13.61 -13.68
CA THR A 79 0.63 -13.74 -12.56
C THR A 79 2.05 -13.34 -13.00
N TYR A 80 2.72 -12.51 -12.20
CA TYR A 80 4.02 -11.88 -12.47
C TYR A 80 4.12 -10.83 -13.60
N SER A 81 3.08 -10.57 -14.39
CA SER A 81 3.22 -9.68 -15.56
C SER A 81 3.42 -8.19 -15.23
N GLY A 82 3.09 -7.77 -14.00
CA GLY A 82 3.21 -6.39 -13.53
C GLY A 82 4.58 -6.03 -12.94
N TRP A 83 5.50 -6.99 -12.81
CA TRP A 83 6.78 -6.81 -12.12
C TRP A 83 7.95 -6.86 -13.09
N ALA A 84 8.98 -6.07 -12.79
CA ALA A 84 10.23 -6.11 -13.54
C ALA A 84 10.91 -7.49 -13.36
N GLY A 85 11.28 -8.11 -14.46
CA GLY A 85 12.11 -9.31 -14.47
C GLY A 85 13.56 -8.98 -14.08
N SER A 86 14.39 -10.02 -13.88
CA SER A 86 15.83 -9.85 -13.61
C SER A 86 16.54 -9.01 -14.67
N GLU A 87 16.16 -9.19 -15.93
CA GLU A 87 16.71 -8.51 -17.10
C GLU A 87 16.30 -7.03 -17.13
N ASP A 88 15.05 -6.72 -16.78
CA ASP A 88 14.57 -5.34 -16.65
C ASP A 88 15.30 -4.62 -15.52
N ILE A 89 15.48 -5.30 -14.38
CA ILE A 89 16.25 -4.77 -13.26
C ILE A 89 17.71 -4.56 -13.66
N ALA A 90 18.34 -5.53 -14.34
CA ALA A 90 19.72 -5.40 -14.81
C ALA A 90 19.87 -4.22 -15.79
N ALA A 91 18.90 -4.02 -16.68
CA ALA A 91 18.88 -2.88 -17.60
C ALA A 91 18.85 -1.52 -16.89
N LEU A 92 18.27 -1.43 -15.69
CA LEU A 92 18.27 -0.20 -14.87
C LEU A 92 19.66 0.15 -14.32
N TYR A 93 20.56 -0.83 -14.15
CA TYR A 93 21.91 -0.61 -13.61
C TYR A 93 23.00 -0.43 -14.70
N GLY A 94 22.67 -0.63 -15.99
CA GLY A 94 23.51 -0.28 -17.14
C GLY A 94 24.36 -1.42 -17.72
N ARG A 95 24.89 -1.20 -18.94
CA ARG A 95 25.74 -2.15 -19.71
C ARG A 95 27.24 -2.10 -19.36
N GLU A 96 27.64 -1.27 -18.39
CA GLU A 96 29.03 -1.05 -17.98
C GLU A 96 29.29 -1.43 -16.50
N ALA A 97 28.66 -2.53 -16.04
CA ALA A 97 29.08 -3.19 -14.80
C ALA A 97 30.17 -4.23 -15.10
#